data_AF-A0A1Q9JGH7-F1
#
_entry.id   AF-A0A1Q9JGH7-F1
#
_cell.length_a   1.000
_cell.length_b   1.000
_cell.length_c   1.000
_cell.angle_alpha   90.00
_cell.angle_beta   90.00
_cell.angle_gamma   90.00
#
_symmetry.space_group_name_H-M   'P 1'
#
loop_
_entity.id
_entity.type
_entity.pdbx_description
1 polymer ?
#
loop_
_entity_poly.entity_id
_entity_poly.type
_entity_poly.pdbx_seq_one_letter_code
_entity_poly.pdbx_strand_id
1 'polypeptide(L)'
;MLKKHVERRREPYNEFVAWMRKNNVSQAEVAGLLGKSASAFNQNINGTGGDLTVGEVVTICTEYGISADDFFWPSKFQKRNTGVENAAD
;
A
#
# COMPACT_ATOMS: atom_id res chain seq x y z
N MET A 1 5.64 26.88 -4.11
CA MET A 1 5.94 26.07 -2.90
C MET A 1 7.06 25.09 -3.25
N LEU A 2 8.21 25.13 -2.57
CA LEU A 2 9.21 24.08 -2.69
C LEU A 2 8.57 22.76 -2.22
N LYS A 3 8.57 21.73 -3.08
CA LYS A 3 8.23 20.38 -2.64
C LYS A 3 9.26 19.97 -1.59
N LYS A 4 8.87 19.89 -0.32
CA LYS A 4 9.69 19.25 0.70
C LYS A 4 10.00 17.83 0.22
N HIS A 5 11.27 17.46 0.19
CA HIS A 5 11.65 16.07 0.04
C HIS A 5 11.11 15.32 1.27
N VAL A 6 10.10 14.49 1.03
CA VAL A 6 9.55 13.60 2.06
C VAL A 6 10.38 12.33 2.00
N GLU A 7 11.23 12.11 3.00
CA GLU A 7 11.94 10.86 3.13
C GLU A 7 10.96 9.73 3.42
N ARG A 8 10.91 8.76 2.51
CA ARG A 8 10.10 7.56 2.66
C ARG A 8 10.96 6.45 3.24
N ARG A 9 10.42 5.75 4.22
CA ARG A 9 11.01 4.55 4.82
C ARG A 9 10.68 3.29 4.03
N ARG A 10 9.59 3.31 3.25
CA ARG A 10 9.17 2.22 2.36
C ARG A 10 8.32 2.75 1.20
N GLU A 11 8.07 1.87 0.23
CA GLU A 11 7.09 2.15 -0.82
C GLU A 11 5.69 2.34 -0.23
N PRO A 12 4.93 3.36 -0.66
CA PRO A 12 3.53 3.53 -0.26
C PRO A 12 2.65 2.36 -0.70
N TYR A 13 1.55 2.12 0.01
CA TYR A 13 0.49 1.21 -0.45
C TYR A 13 -0.40 1.92 -1.50
N ASN A 14 0.17 2.21 -2.67
CA ASN A 14 -0.49 3.01 -3.71
C ASN A 14 -1.82 2.40 -4.18
N GLU A 15 -1.87 1.08 -4.36
CA GLU A 15 -3.08 0.38 -4.79
C GLU A 15 -4.18 0.49 -3.74
N PHE A 16 -3.84 0.34 -2.45
CA PHE A 16 -4.80 0.48 -1.36
C PHE A 16 -5.33 1.92 -1.26
N VAL A 17 -4.45 2.92 -1.39
CA VAL A 17 -4.84 4.35 -1.40
C VAL A 17 -5.77 4.64 -2.58
N ALA A 18 -5.50 4.08 -3.77
CA ALA A 18 -6.36 4.23 -4.93
C ALA A 18 -7.73 3.56 -4.72
N TRP A 19 -7.74 2.36 -4.14
CA TRP A 19 -8.97 1.65 -3.78
C TRP A 19 -9.82 2.45 -2.79
N MET A 20 -9.22 3.01 -1.74
CA MET A 20 -9.95 3.85 -0.77
C MET A 20 -10.66 5.03 -1.45
N ARG A 21 -9.95 5.74 -2.35
CA ARG A 21 -10.52 6.87 -3.09
C ARG A 21 -11.67 6.46 -4.00
N LYS A 22 -11.55 5.32 -4.70
CA LYS A 22 -12.59 4.80 -5.60
C LYS A 22 -13.85 4.38 -4.84
N ASN A 23 -13.71 3.92 -3.60
CA ASN A 23 -14.81 3.43 -2.78
C ASN A 23 -15.29 4.44 -1.73
N ASN A 24 -14.85 5.70 -1.80
CA ASN A 24 -15.17 6.76 -0.84
C ASN A 24 -14.84 6.41 0.63
N VAL A 25 -13.87 5.53 0.86
CA VAL A 25 -13.38 5.18 2.20
C VAL A 25 -12.38 6.24 2.65
N SER A 26 -12.66 6.89 3.78
CA SER A 26 -11.79 7.97 4.28
C SER A 26 -10.61 7.42 5.09
N GLN A 27 -9.48 8.14 5.12
CA GLN A 27 -8.36 7.77 5.99
C GLN A 27 -8.71 7.84 7.48
N ALA A 28 -9.61 8.74 7.87
CA ALA A 28 -10.06 8.87 9.25
C ALA A 28 -10.88 7.65 9.70
N GLU A 29 -11.70 7.11 8.80
CA GLU A 29 -12.49 5.89 9.04
C GLU A 29 -11.59 4.68 9.27
N VAL A 30 -10.62 4.41 8.38
CA VAL A 30 -9.68 3.29 8.56
C VAL A 30 -8.78 3.51 9.79
N ALA A 31 -8.39 4.75 10.07
CA ALA A 31 -7.65 5.04 11.30
C ALA A 31 -8.50 4.71 12.55
N GLY A 32 -9.79 5.03 12.53
CA GLY A 32 -10.74 4.67 13.58
C GLY A 32 -10.87 3.15 13.76
N LEU A 33 -10.99 2.40 12.67
CA LEU A 33 -10.99 0.92 12.67
C LEU A 33 -9.76 0.34 13.37
N LEU A 34 -8.59 0.96 13.20
CA LEU A 34 -7.32 0.50 13.78
C LEU A 34 -7.00 1.11 15.16
N GLY A 35 -7.86 1.97 15.71
CA GLY A 35 -7.56 2.69 16.95
C GLY A 35 -6.37 3.65 16.83
N LYS A 36 -6.11 4.20 15.63
CA LYS A 36 -5.00 5.12 15.33
C LYS A 36 -5.47 6.54 15.10
N SER A 37 -4.54 7.48 15.21
CA SER A 37 -4.76 8.82 14.65
C SER A 37 -4.71 8.77 13.11
N ALA A 38 -5.47 9.65 12.45
CA ALA A 38 -5.43 9.80 11.00
C ALA A 38 -4.01 10.11 10.48
N SER A 39 -3.22 10.88 11.24
CA SER A 39 -1.83 11.19 10.90
C SER A 39 -0.94 9.94 10.91
N ALA A 40 -1.04 9.13 11.97
CA ALA A 40 -0.27 7.89 12.08
C ALA A 40 -0.62 6.91 10.96
N PHE A 41 -1.91 6.72 10.68
CA PHE A 41 -2.35 5.88 9.58
C PHE A 41 -1.92 6.44 8.21
N ASN A 42 -2.01 7.74 7.99
CA ASN A 42 -1.54 8.38 6.76
C ASN A 42 -0.02 8.22 6.59
N GLN A 43 0.77 8.27 7.66
CA GLN A 43 2.20 7.96 7.62
C GLN A 43 2.47 6.49 7.33
N ASN A 44 1.65 5.58 7.87
CA ASN A 44 1.71 4.17 7.53
C ASN A 44 1.53 3.99 6.02
N ILE A 45 0.38 4.35 5.44
CA ILE A 45 0.05 4.05 4.03
C ILE A 45 0.91 4.81 3.01
N ASN A 46 1.45 5.98 3.36
CA ASN A 46 2.38 6.73 2.49
C ASN A 46 3.85 6.32 2.63
N GLY A 47 4.16 5.37 3.52
CA GLY A 47 5.51 4.86 3.73
C GLY A 47 6.46 5.86 4.38
N THR A 48 5.97 6.86 5.11
CA THR A 48 6.78 7.89 5.78
C THR A 48 6.94 7.65 7.28
N GLY A 49 6.16 6.74 7.85
CA GLY A 49 6.25 6.27 9.24
C GLY A 49 6.59 4.79 9.34
N GLY A 50 6.17 4.16 10.43
CA GLY A 50 6.23 2.70 10.58
C GLY A 50 5.33 1.98 9.58
N ASP A 51 5.43 0.65 9.52
CA ASP A 51 4.55 -0.14 8.67
C ASP A 51 3.22 -0.49 9.37
N LEU A 52 2.24 -0.99 8.61
CA LEU A 52 1.09 -1.68 9.18
C LEU A 52 1.53 -3.03 9.73
N THR A 53 1.00 -3.43 10.88
CA THR A 53 1.20 -4.80 11.37
C THR A 53 0.36 -5.78 10.57
N VAL A 54 0.72 -7.06 10.59
CA VAL A 54 -0.09 -8.11 9.94
C VAL A 54 -1.52 -8.15 10.49
N GLY A 55 -1.69 -7.96 11.80
CA GLY A 55 -3.03 -7.89 12.40
C GLY A 55 -3.85 -6.72 11.88
N GLU A 56 -3.22 -5.55 11.69
CA GLU A 56 -3.90 -4.38 11.12
C GLU A 56 -4.31 -4.62 9.66
N VAL A 57 -3.45 -5.27 8.86
CA VAL A 57 -3.79 -5.67 7.49
C VAL A 57 -4.97 -6.63 7.48
N VAL A 58 -4.98 -7.64 8.35
CA VAL A 58 -6.09 -8.60 8.48
C VAL A 58 -7.39 -7.89 8.86
N THR A 59 -7.35 -6.96 9.82
CA THR A 59 -8.52 -6.16 10.21
C THR A 59 -9.09 -5.38 9.03
N ILE A 60 -8.24 -4.66 8.28
CA ILE A 60 -8.68 -3.91 7.08
C ILE A 60 -9.29 -4.86 6.05
N CYS A 61 -8.61 -5.97 5.74
CA CYS A 61 -9.06 -6.92 4.73
C CYS A 61 -10.41 -7.55 5.10
N THR A 62 -10.61 -7.85 6.38
CA THR A 62 -11.86 -8.43 6.89
C THR A 62 -13.00 -7.42 6.84
N GLU A 63 -12.78 -6.18 7.27
CA GLU A 63 -13.80 -5.13 7.27
C GLU A 63 -14.31 -4.82 5.86
N TYR A 64 -13.39 -4.69 4.90
CA TYR A 64 -13.70 -4.24 3.55
C TYR A 64 -13.83 -5.36 2.51
N GLY A 65 -13.63 -6.62 2.92
CA GLY A 65 -13.71 -7.78 2.02
C GLY A 65 -12.68 -7.75 0.88
N ILE A 66 -11.47 -7.27 1.16
CA ILE A 66 -10.39 -7.13 0.17
C ILE A 66 -9.24 -8.11 0.40
N SER A 67 -8.48 -8.43 -0.64
CA SER A 67 -7.33 -9.33 -0.56
C SER A 67 -6.05 -8.59 -0.17
N ALA A 68 -5.31 -9.15 0.78
CA ALA A 68 -4.04 -8.55 1.17
C ALA A 68 -2.94 -8.68 0.10
N ASP A 69 -3.00 -9.71 -0.75
CA ASP A 69 -2.06 -9.90 -1.86
C ASP A 69 -2.21 -8.81 -2.94
N ASP A 70 -3.43 -8.29 -3.11
CA ASP A 70 -3.71 -7.23 -4.10
C ASP A 70 -3.20 -5.86 -3.63
N PHE A 71 -3.13 -5.63 -2.31
CA PHE A 71 -2.99 -4.28 -1.75
C PHE A 71 -1.76 -4.06 -0.86
N PHE A 72 -1.32 -5.07 -0.12
CA PHE A 72 -0.28 -4.94 0.92
C PHE A 72 0.94 -5.80 0.67
N TRP A 73 0.77 -6.95 0.00
CA TRP A 73 1.86 -7.83 -0.42
C TRP A 73 1.85 -8.03 -1.94
N PRO A 74 1.88 -6.96 -2.76
CA PRO A 74 1.94 -7.15 -4.19
C PRO A 74 3.19 -7.98 -4.48
N SER A 75 2.96 -9.22 -4.91
CA SER A 75 4.00 -10.08 -5.45
C SER A 75 4.57 -9.28 -6.60
N LYS A 76 5.71 -8.63 -6.36
CA LYS A 76 6.52 -8.11 -7.45
C LYS A 76 7.01 -9.36 -8.17
N PHE A 77 6.16 -9.92 -9.04
CA PHE A 77 6.65 -10.59 -10.22
C PHE A 77 7.51 -9.54 -10.91
N GLN A 78 8.79 -9.55 -10.54
CA GLN A 78 9.85 -8.94 -11.33
C GLN A 78 9.54 -9.37 -12.75
N LYS A 79 9.47 -8.42 -13.67
CA LYS A 79 9.44 -8.75 -15.10
C LYS A 79 10.64 -9.67 -15.32
N ARG A 80 10.40 -10.99 -15.36
CA ARG A 80 11.39 -11.91 -15.90
C ARG A 80 11.48 -11.48 -17.34
N ASN A 81 12.55 -10.78 -17.70
CA ASN A 81 12.96 -10.64 -19.08
C ASN A 81 13.20 -12.05 -19.62
N THR A 82 12.12 -12.69 -20.06
CA THR A 82 12.15 -13.90 -20.88
C THR A 82 11.98 -13.45 -22.31
N GLY A 83 12.97 -12.66 -22.77
CA GLY A 83 13.27 -12.53 -24.18
C GLY A 83 14.26 -13.63 -24.51
N VAL A 84 13.72 -14.80 -24.85
CA VAL A 84 14.45 -15.94 -25.41
C VAL A 84 14.80 -15.60 -26.88
N GLU A 85 16.06 -15.86 -27.21
CA GLU A 85 16.64 -16.20 -28.53
C GLU A 85 16.44 -15.26 -29.73
N ASN A 86 17.58 -14.79 -30.25
CA ASN A 86 17.97 -15.11 -31.62
C ASN A 86 19.43 -15.56 -31.61
N ALA A 87 19.63 -16.87 -31.54
CA ALA A 87 20.73 -17.50 -32.25
C ALA A 87 20.20 -17.85 -33.64
N ALA A 88 20.72 -17.18 -34.67
CA ALA A 88 20.63 -17.63 -36.06
C ALA A 88 21.78 -16.98 -36.84
N ASP A 89 22.75 -17.85 -37.17
CA ASP A 89 23.81 -17.81 -38.20
C ASP A 89 24.68 -16.56 -38.40
#